data_AF-A0A1B6INQ0-F1
#
_entry.id   AF-A0A1B6INQ0-F1
#
_cell.length_a   1.000
_cell.length_b   1.000
_cell.length_c   1.000
_cell.angle_alpha   90.00
_cell.angle_beta   90.00
_cell.angle_gamma   90.00
#
_symmetry.space_group_name_H-M   'P 1'
#
loop_
_entity.id
_entity.type
_entity.pdbx_description
1 polymer ?
#
loop_
_entity_poly.entity_id
_entity_poly.type
_entity_poly.pdbx_seq_one_letter_code
_entity_poly.pdbx_strand_id
1 'polypeptide(L)'
;IMQLSRLLLIVCVGFSTELLAEDMSARWKEWYDNKFKPCVQICPRHLEFVCGYDQNTSQYAIASSLCSLQKHNACTNADYKMIPIEKCLAYLKVSPEVSTQPHNSPLPVMVFLD
;
A
#
# COMPACT_ATOMS: atom_id res chain seq x y z
N ILE A 1 -22.28 -52.95 18.81
CA ILE A 1 -21.13 -52.02 18.65
C ILE A 1 -21.16 -51.48 17.22
N MET A 2 -21.88 -50.39 16.92
CA MET A 2 -21.82 -49.73 15.58
C MET A 2 -22.61 -48.39 15.44
N GLN A 3 -22.87 -47.66 16.53
CA GLN A 3 -23.60 -46.37 16.45
C GLN A 3 -22.77 -45.16 16.96
N LEU A 4 -21.67 -45.40 17.68
CA LEU A 4 -20.84 -44.33 18.27
C LEU A 4 -19.89 -43.63 17.27
N SER A 5 -19.62 -44.19 16.08
CA SER A 5 -18.63 -43.59 15.16
C SER A 5 -19.19 -42.46 14.29
N ARG A 6 -20.51 -42.40 14.07
CA ARG A 6 -21.12 -41.38 13.19
C ARG A 6 -21.29 -40.02 13.86
N LEU A 7 -21.53 -39.99 15.17
CA LEU A 7 -21.64 -38.74 15.95
C LEU A 7 -20.30 -38.02 16.11
N LEU A 8 -19.19 -38.76 16.25
CA LEU A 8 -17.85 -38.18 16.35
C LEU A 8 -17.38 -37.49 15.06
N LEU A 9 -17.75 -38.02 13.90
CA LEU A 9 -17.40 -37.42 12.60
C LEU A 9 -18.11 -36.07 12.35
N ILE A 10 -19.35 -35.91 12.83
CA ILE A 10 -20.11 -34.67 12.65
C ILE A 10 -19.51 -33.52 13.48
N VAL A 11 -19.01 -33.82 14.68
CA VAL A 11 -18.37 -32.82 15.55
C VAL A 11 -17.04 -32.32 14.95
N CYS A 12 -16.23 -33.20 14.36
CA CYS A 12 -14.95 -32.79 13.75
C CYS A 12 -15.11 -31.92 12.49
N VAL A 13 -16.16 -32.17 11.68
CA VAL A 13 -16.39 -31.39 10.45
C VAL A 13 -17.03 -30.03 10.77
N GLY A 14 -17.95 -29.95 11.73
CA GLY A 14 -18.59 -28.68 12.13
C GLY A 14 -17.63 -27.70 12.80
N PHE A 15 -16.74 -28.18 13.67
CA PHE A 15 -15.70 -27.34 14.29
C PHE A 15 -14.70 -26.77 13.28
N SER A 16 -14.44 -27.49 12.19
CA SER A 16 -13.47 -27.06 11.18
C SER A 16 -14.04 -25.92 10.31
N THR A 17 -15.34 -25.92 10.03
CA THR A 17 -15.95 -24.89 9.17
C THR A 17 -16.10 -23.53 9.85
N GLU A 18 -16.36 -23.50 11.16
CA GLU A 18 -16.48 -22.25 11.92
C GLU A 18 -15.10 -21.60 12.13
N LEU A 19 -14.09 -22.39 12.48
CA LEU A 19 -12.72 -21.90 12.68
C LEU A 19 -12.11 -21.35 11.37
N LEU A 20 -12.37 -22.00 10.23
CA LEU A 20 -11.91 -21.53 8.92
C LEU A 20 -12.65 -20.28 8.44
N ALA A 21 -13.93 -20.11 8.81
CA ALA A 21 -14.71 -18.93 8.44
C ALA A 21 -14.25 -17.67 9.21
N GLU A 22 -13.90 -17.81 10.49
CA GLU A 22 -13.33 -16.70 11.27
C GLU A 22 -11.98 -16.24 10.72
N ASP A 23 -11.07 -17.17 10.38
CA ASP A 23 -9.75 -16.88 9.82
C ASP A 23 -9.85 -16.15 8.46
N MET A 24 -10.74 -16.61 7.59
CA MET A 24 -10.98 -15.94 6.30
C MET A 24 -11.52 -14.51 6.48
N SER A 25 -12.42 -14.29 7.44
CA SER A 25 -12.99 -12.97 7.71
C SER A 25 -11.94 -11.99 8.25
N ALA A 26 -11.06 -12.45 9.14
CA ALA A 26 -9.96 -11.67 9.69
C ALA A 26 -8.96 -11.27 8.60
N ARG A 27 -8.55 -12.22 7.76
CA ARG A 27 -7.63 -11.97 6.64
C ARG A 27 -8.23 -11.04 5.58
N TRP A 28 -9.52 -11.16 5.29
CA TRP A 28 -10.20 -10.23 4.38
C TRP A 28 -10.25 -8.82 4.95
N LYS A 29 -10.56 -8.68 6.24
CA LYS A 29 -10.57 -7.39 6.93
C LYS A 29 -9.19 -6.73 6.91
N GLU A 30 -8.14 -7.49 7.20
CA GLU A 30 -6.76 -7.01 7.15
C GLU A 30 -6.39 -6.54 5.73
N TRP A 31 -6.70 -7.33 4.69
CA TRP A 31 -6.45 -6.93 3.31
C TRP A 31 -7.26 -5.68 2.91
N TYR A 32 -8.52 -5.60 3.33
CA TYR A 32 -9.38 -4.46 3.04
C TYR A 32 -8.81 -3.18 3.65
N ASP A 33 -8.42 -3.22 4.93
CA ASP A 33 -7.90 -2.05 5.65
C ASP A 33 -6.50 -1.64 5.18
N ASN A 34 -5.62 -2.59 4.85
CA ASN A 34 -4.21 -2.31 4.54
C ASN A 34 -3.89 -2.18 3.04
N LYS A 35 -4.73 -2.74 2.14
CA LYS A 35 -4.49 -2.74 0.69
C LYS A 35 -5.60 -2.05 -0.07
N PHE A 36 -6.83 -2.53 0.07
CA PHE A 36 -7.93 -2.03 -0.77
C PHE A 36 -8.31 -0.59 -0.45
N LYS A 37 -8.68 -0.31 0.80
CA LYS A 37 -9.18 0.99 1.25
C LYS A 37 -8.17 2.13 0.99
N PRO A 38 -6.87 2.00 1.31
CA PRO A 38 -5.90 3.05 1.00
C PRO A 38 -5.63 3.18 -0.50
N CYS A 39 -5.78 2.12 -1.29
CA CYS A 39 -5.60 2.19 -2.74
C CYS A 39 -6.76 2.95 -3.43
N VAL A 40 -8.00 2.73 -3.00
CA VAL A 40 -9.17 3.40 -3.60
C VAL A 40 -9.46 4.79 -3.01
N GLN A 41 -8.75 5.19 -1.96
CA GLN A 41 -8.97 6.49 -1.33
C GLN A 41 -8.71 7.65 -2.29
N ILE A 42 -9.52 8.71 -2.15
CA ILE A 42 -9.33 9.97 -2.88
C ILE A 42 -8.47 10.87 -2.01
N CYS A 43 -7.30 11.25 -2.52
CA CYS A 43 -6.41 12.15 -1.81
C CYS A 43 -6.82 13.61 -2.03
N PRO A 44 -6.72 14.47 -1.00
CA PRO A 44 -6.92 15.91 -1.15
C PRO A 44 -5.97 16.48 -2.22
N ARG A 45 -6.40 17.53 -2.92
CA ARG A 45 -5.57 18.21 -3.93
C ARG A 45 -4.57 19.20 -3.33
N HIS A 46 -4.53 19.36 -2.01
CA HIS A 46 -3.54 20.22 -1.37
C HIS A 46 -2.15 19.61 -1.54
N LEU A 47 -1.22 20.41 -2.07
CA LEU A 47 0.15 19.97 -2.34
C LEU A 47 0.98 20.14 -1.07
N GLU A 48 1.28 19.01 -0.44
CA GLU A 48 2.24 18.88 0.66
C GLU A 48 3.26 17.85 0.21
N PHE A 49 4.24 18.28 -0.58
CA PHE A 49 5.19 17.35 -1.17
C PHE A 49 5.96 16.59 -0.08
N VAL A 50 5.98 15.26 -0.19
CA VAL A 50 6.71 14.37 0.71
C VAL A 50 7.74 13.55 -0.06
N CYS A 51 8.84 13.21 0.61
CA CYS A 51 9.87 12.31 0.09
C CYS A 51 9.68 10.92 0.70
N GLY A 52 9.65 9.90 -0.16
CA GLY A 52 9.60 8.50 0.19
C GLY A 52 10.89 7.79 -0.22
N TYR A 53 11.29 6.79 0.53
CA TYR A 53 12.38 5.88 0.19
C TYR A 53 11.95 4.42 0.40
N ASP A 54 12.09 3.61 -0.64
CA ASP A 54 11.87 2.16 -0.57
C ASP A 54 13.23 1.47 -0.39
N GLN A 55 13.42 0.81 0.76
CA GLN A 55 14.68 0.12 1.07
C GLN A 55 14.93 -1.09 0.17
N ASN A 56 13.87 -1.73 -0.34
CA ASN A 56 13.99 -2.95 -1.15
C ASN A 56 14.51 -2.64 -2.54
N THR A 57 14.04 -1.54 -3.13
CA THR A 57 14.47 -1.10 -4.47
C THR A 57 15.57 -0.04 -4.41
N SER A 58 15.89 0.49 -3.23
CA SER A 58 16.81 1.61 -3.03
C SER A 58 16.45 2.86 -3.85
N GLN A 59 15.15 3.07 -4.11
CA GLN A 59 14.63 4.18 -4.90
C GLN A 59 14.02 5.28 -4.04
N TYR A 60 14.14 6.52 -4.51
CA TYR A 60 13.48 7.67 -3.93
C TYR A 60 12.25 8.04 -4.74
N ALA A 61 11.22 8.56 -4.08
CA ALA A 61 10.04 9.09 -4.73
C ALA A 61 9.59 10.40 -4.07
N ILE A 62 9.13 11.35 -4.88
CA ILE A 62 8.43 12.54 -4.40
C ILE A 62 6.94 12.34 -4.67
N ALA A 63 6.12 12.40 -3.63
CA ALA A 63 4.67 12.33 -3.74
C ALA A 63 4.05 13.71 -3.49
N SER A 64 2.92 13.99 -4.14
CA SER A 64 2.12 15.20 -3.97
C SER A 64 1.52 15.40 -2.56
N SER A 65 1.41 14.32 -1.78
CA SER A 65 0.97 14.31 -0.39
C SER A 65 1.34 12.98 0.28
N LEU A 66 1.27 12.91 1.62
CA LEU A 66 1.37 11.63 2.34
C LEU A 66 0.29 10.63 1.89
N CYS A 67 -0.93 11.10 1.63
CA CYS A 67 -2.00 10.26 1.13
C CYS A 67 -1.63 9.61 -0.21
N SER A 68 -1.03 10.39 -1.12
CA SER A 68 -0.57 9.90 -2.43
C SER A 68 0.50 8.82 -2.28
N LEU A 69 1.44 8.99 -1.35
CA LEU A 69 2.49 8.01 -1.06
C LEU A 69 1.91 6.70 -0.51
N GLN A 70 1.01 6.79 0.48
CA GLN A 70 0.35 5.62 1.07
C GLN A 70 -0.53 4.88 0.07
N LYS A 71 -1.26 5.63 -0.76
CA LYS A 71 -2.06 5.08 -1.85
C LYS A 71 -1.19 4.30 -2.83
N HIS A 72 -0.02 4.85 -3.20
CA HIS A 72 0.92 4.15 -4.05
C HIS A 72 1.37 2.82 -3.43
N ASN A 73 1.89 2.83 -2.19
CA ASN A 73 2.32 1.62 -1.48
C ASN A 73 1.22 0.54 -1.42
N ALA A 74 -0.03 0.97 -1.18
CA ALA A 74 -1.17 0.06 -1.13
C ALA A 74 -1.52 -0.54 -2.49
N CYS A 75 -1.48 0.25 -3.57
CA CYS A 75 -1.83 -0.20 -4.91
C CYS A 75 -0.74 -1.02 -5.61
N THR A 76 0.54 -0.72 -5.38
CA THR A 76 1.66 -1.33 -6.12
C THR A 76 2.46 -2.33 -5.29
N ASN A 77 2.12 -2.51 -4.02
CA ASN A 77 2.92 -3.25 -3.04
C ASN A 77 4.33 -2.68 -2.84
N ALA A 78 4.58 -1.43 -3.20
CA ALA A 78 5.80 -0.72 -2.80
C ALA A 78 5.81 -0.45 -1.28
N ASP A 79 6.98 -0.16 -0.73
CA ASP A 79 7.13 0.14 0.70
C ASP A 79 7.90 1.44 0.96
N TYR A 80 7.55 2.50 0.24
CA TYR A 80 8.15 3.82 0.46
C TYR A 80 7.86 4.31 1.89
N LYS A 81 8.91 4.54 2.67
CA LYS A 81 8.83 5.18 3.98
C LYS A 81 9.13 6.67 3.85
N MET A 82 8.38 7.50 4.57
CA MET A 82 8.63 8.94 4.58
C MET A 82 10.01 9.24 5.18
N ILE A 83 10.76 10.09 4.52
CA ILE A 83 12.06 10.60 4.94
C ILE A 83 12.13 12.12 4.74
N PRO A 84 13.15 12.81 5.26
CA PRO A 84 13.29 14.26 5.07
C PRO A 84 13.34 14.65 3.59
N ILE A 85 12.61 15.70 3.20
CA ILE A 85 12.44 16.14 1.81
C ILE A 85 13.77 16.53 1.14
N GLU A 86 14.75 16.97 1.94
CA GLU A 86 16.09 17.36 1.51
C GLU A 86 16.84 16.20 0.84
N LYS A 87 16.52 14.94 1.19
CA LYS A 87 17.10 13.75 0.56
C LYS A 87 16.68 13.63 -0.91
N CYS A 88 15.39 13.79 -1.20
CA CYS A 88 14.91 13.81 -2.58
C CYS A 88 15.40 15.04 -3.35
N LEU A 89 15.46 16.21 -2.69
CA LEU A 89 15.99 17.42 -3.33
C LEU A 89 17.48 17.32 -3.67
N ALA A 90 18.27 16.57 -2.89
CA ALA A 90 19.66 16.29 -3.22
C ALA A 90 19.79 15.50 -4.54
N TYR A 91 18.92 14.53 -4.79
CA TYR A 91 18.87 13.79 -6.07
C TYR A 91 18.51 14.72 -7.25
N LEU A 92 17.51 15.59 -7.09
CA LEU A 92 17.11 16.54 -8.13
C LEU A 92 18.20 17.57 -8.46
N LYS A 93 19.04 17.96 -7.48
CA LYS A 93 20.18 18.85 -7.73
C LYS A 93 21.30 18.18 -8.54
N VAL A 94 21.33 16.86 -8.59
CA VAL A 94 22.34 16.07 -9.29
C VAL A 94 21.87 15.66 -10.69
N SER A 95 20.55 15.55 -10.91
CA SER A 95 19.98 15.21 -12.23
C SER A 95 19.69 16.47 -13.07
N PRO A 96 20.38 16.69 -14.21
CA PRO A 96 20.21 17.92 -15.00
C PRO A 96 18.96 17.96 -15.89
N GLU A 97 18.06 16.97 -15.84
CA GLU A 97 16.88 16.92 -16.72
C GLU A 97 15.56 17.14 -15.98
N VAL A 98 15.35 18.35 -15.47
CA VAL A 98 13.97 18.83 -15.27
C VAL A 98 13.45 19.27 -16.64
N SER A 99 12.96 18.28 -17.39
CA SER A 99 12.11 18.49 -18.55
C SER A 99 11.02 19.50 -18.17
N THR A 100 10.95 20.59 -18.93
CA THR A 100 9.97 21.65 -18.81
C THR A 100 8.58 21.07 -19.04
N GLN A 101 7.94 20.58 -17.98
CA GLN A 101 6.54 20.22 -18.04
C GLN A 101 5.72 21.47 -18.38
N PRO A 102 4.85 21.41 -19.41
CA PRO A 102 3.99 22.54 -19.74
C PRO A 102 3.11 22.91 -18.55
N HIS A 103 3.04 24.21 -18.25
CA HIS A 103 2.36 24.84 -17.11
C HIS A 103 0.88 24.46 -16.88
N ASN A 104 0.28 23.66 -17.77
CA ASN A 104 -1.13 23.26 -17.75
C ASN A 104 -1.36 21.75 -17.54
N SER A 105 -0.31 20.95 -17.34
CA SER A 105 -0.47 19.53 -17.00
C SER A 105 -0.70 19.37 -15.49
N PRO A 106 -1.62 18.49 -15.04
CA PRO A 106 -1.71 18.13 -13.64
C PRO A 106 -0.33 17.63 -13.20
N LEU A 107 0.23 18.25 -12.15
CA LEU A 107 1.50 17.82 -11.57
C LEU A 107 1.42 16.30 -11.28
N PRO A 108 2.49 15.54 -11.62
CA PRO A 108 2.48 14.11 -11.39
C PRO A 108 2.25 13.82 -9.90
N VAL A 109 1.32 12.90 -9.62
CA VAL A 109 0.96 12.52 -8.25
C VAL A 109 2.17 11.94 -7.49
N MET A 110 3.09 11.32 -8.25
CA MET A 110 4.35 10.72 -7.81
C MET A 110 5.43 10.94 -8.90
N VAL A 111 6.65 11.24 -8.48
CA VAL A 111 7.87 11.27 -9.32
C VAL A 111 8.87 10.29 -8.71
N PHE A 112 9.39 9.36 -9.50
CA PHE A 112 10.42 8.41 -9.08
C PHE A 112 11.80 8.96 -9.46
N LEU A 113 12.78 8.80 -8.59
CA LEU A 113 14.15 9.25 -8.77
C LEU A 113 15.07 8.03 -8.80
N ASP A 114 15.76 7.86 -9.92
CA ASP A 114 16.79 6.82 -10.13
C ASP A 114 18.17 7.28 -9.61
#